data_AF-A0A1D7XQN7-F1
#
_entry.id   AF-A0A1D7XQN7-F1
#
_cell.length_a   1.000
_cell.length_b   1.000
_cell.length_c   1.000
_cell.angle_alpha   90.00
_cell.angle_beta   90.00
_cell.angle_gamma   90.00
#
_symmetry.space_group_name_H-M   'P 1'
#
loop_
_entity.id
_entity.type
_entity.pdbx_description
1 polymer ?
#
loop_
_entity_poly.entity_id
_entity_poly.type
_entity_poly.pdbx_seq_one_letter_code
_entity_poly.pdbx_strand_id
1 'polypeptide(L)' 'MEKNVSKVRAHDAIVGVLYLISAGLTLYTSNLNFVWIAVAVGGLQLISPMTKFCPVYFILNKLMPNTDPIQNGK' A
#
# COMPACT_ATOMS: atom_id res chain seq x y z
N MET A 1 7.28 13.91 -14.36
CA MET A 1 8.14 12.79 -13.92
C MET A 1 8.40 12.81 -12.42
N GLU A 2 8.93 13.88 -11.83
CA GLU A 2 9.24 13.96 -10.38
C GLU A 2 8.03 13.71 -9.45
N LYS A 3 6.87 14.28 -9.79
CA LYS A 3 5.67 14.12 -8.96
C LYS A 3 5.14 12.67 -8.94
N ASN A 4 5.36 11.90 -10.02
CA ASN A 4 4.99 10.48 -10.06
C ASN A 4 5.92 9.65 -9.17
N VAL A 5 7.21 10.00 -9.12
CA VAL A 5 8.18 9.39 -8.19
C VAL A 5 7.76 9.66 -6.73
N SER A 6 7.31 10.87 -6.43
CA SER A 6 6.78 11.20 -5.09
C SER A 6 5.57 10.33 -4.71
N LYS A 7 4.64 10.09 -5.65
CA LYS A 7 3.48 9.21 -5.43
C LYS A 7 3.92 7.77 -5.11
N VAL A 8 4.87 7.23 -5.86
CA VAL A 8 5.41 5.87 -5.60
C VAL A 8 6.08 5.80 -4.23
N ARG A 9 6.88 6.81 -3.86
CA ARG A 9 7.51 6.87 -2.53
C ARG A 9 6.48 6.95 -1.40
N ALA A 10 5.43 7.74 -1.59
CA ALA A 10 4.34 7.83 -0.62
C ALA A 10 3.62 6.48 -0.47
N HIS A 11 3.37 5.79 -1.59
CA HIS A 11 2.82 4.44 -1.58
C HIS A 11 3.70 3.47 -0.78
N ASP A 12 5.00 3.43 -1.07
CA ASP A 12 5.94 2.52 -0.41
C ASP A 12 6.08 2.81 1.09
N ALA A 13 6.05 4.09 1.47
CA ALA A 13 6.03 4.49 2.87
C ALA A 13 4.78 3.99 3.60
N ILE A 14 3.59 4.16 3.00
CA ILE A 14 2.32 3.70 3.58
C ILE A 14 2.33 2.17 3.75
N VAL A 15 2.71 1.43 2.71
CA VAL A 15 2.76 -0.04 2.75
C VAL A 15 3.80 -0.53 3.77
N GLY A 16 4.98 0.10 3.80
CA GLY A 16 6.02 -0.21 4.79
C GLY A 16 5.55 0.00 6.23
N VAL A 17 4.87 1.13 6.50
CA VAL A 17 4.29 1.40 7.83
C VAL A 17 3.24 0.36 8.20
N LEU A 18 2.38 -0.07 7.28
CA LEU A 18 1.39 -1.12 7.54
C LEU A 18 2.05 -2.46 7.92
N TYR A 19 3.16 -2.82 7.27
CA TYR A 19 3.92 -4.01 7.66
C TYR A 19 4.56 -3.88 9.04
N LEU A 20 5.13 -2.72 9.36
CA LEU A 20 5.70 -2.48 10.69
C LEU A 20 4.63 -2.48 11.79
N ILE A 21 3.44 -1.93 11.52
CA ILE A 21 2.29 -2.00 12.43
C ILE A 21 1.85 -3.45 12.64
N SER A 22 1.74 -4.23 11.56
CA SER A 22 1.39 -5.66 11.64
C SER A 22 2.38 -6.43 12.50
N ALA A 23 3.68 -6.33 12.21
CA ALA A 23 4.73 -6.99 12.97
C ALA A 23 4.79 -6.49 14.42
N GLY A 24 4.72 -5.18 14.63
CA GLY A 24 4.75 -4.56 15.96
C GLY A 24 3.58 -5.00 16.83
N LEU A 25 2.35 -5.03 16.28
CA LEU A 25 1.18 -5.53 16.99
C LEU A 25 1.30 -7.01 17.32
N THR A 26 1.77 -7.84 16.39
CA THR A 26 1.99 -9.27 16.64
C THR A 26 2.97 -9.48 17.79
N LEU A 27 4.10 -8.77 17.78
CA LEU A 27 5.14 -8.91 18.82
C LEU A 27 4.68 -8.34 20.16
N TYR A 28 4.03 -7.18 20.16
CA TYR A 28 3.59 -6.51 21.39
C TYR A 28 2.46 -7.28 22.11
N THR A 29 1.54 -7.87 21.37
CA THR A 29 0.38 -8.56 21.93
C THR A 29 0.53 -10.09 21.98
N SER A 30 1.61 -10.64 21.41
CA SER A 30 1.78 -12.08 21.15
C SER A 30 0.60 -12.70 20.38
N ASN A 31 -0.15 -11.89 19.63
CA ASN A 31 -1.33 -12.32 18.88
C ASN A 31 -1.00 -12.42 17.39
N LEU A 32 -0.97 -13.67 16.89
CA LEU A 32 -0.67 -13.96 15.48
C LEU A 32 -1.73 -13.45 14.50
N ASN A 33 -2.93 -13.10 14.97
CA ASN A 33 -3.98 -12.56 14.09
C ASN A 33 -3.54 -11.26 13.41
N PHE A 34 -2.65 -10.48 14.01
CA PHE A 34 -2.14 -9.24 13.38
C PHE A 34 -1.25 -9.49 12.16
N VAL A 35 -0.74 -10.71 11.96
CA VAL A 35 0.00 -11.10 10.74
C VAL A 35 -0.91 -11.06 9.51
N TRP A 36 -2.22 -11.27 9.68
CA TRP A 36 -3.18 -11.17 8.57
C TRP A 36 -3.22 -9.78 7.93
N ILE A 37 -2.84 -8.72 8.66
CA ILE A 37 -2.68 -7.38 8.08
C ILE A 37 -1.58 -7.43 7.01
N ALA A 38 -0.39 -7.95 7.33
CA ALA A 38 0.70 -8.07 6.38
C ALA A 38 0.34 -9.02 5.22
N VAL A 39 -0.34 -10.13 5.49
CA VAL A 39 -0.80 -11.06 4.44
C VAL A 39 -1.77 -10.38 3.48
N ALA A 40 -2.75 -9.63 3.98
CA ALA A 40 -3.71 -8.93 3.13
C ALA A 40 -3.04 -7.82 2.32
N VAL A 41 -2.20 -6.99 2.95
CA VAL A 41 -1.46 -5.92 2.27
C VAL A 41 -0.52 -6.49 1.21
N GLY A 42 0.26 -7.52 1.55
CA GLY A 42 1.17 -8.18 0.62
C GLY A 42 0.47 -8.92 -0.51
N GLY A 43 -0.64 -9.59 -0.21
CA GLY A 43 -1.49 -10.23 -1.21
C GLY A 43 -2.03 -9.21 -2.22
N LEU A 44 -2.60 -8.10 -1.73
CA LEU A 44 -3.06 -6.99 -2.57
C LEU A 44 -1.92 -6.40 -3.42
N GLN A 45 -0.75 -6.19 -2.82
CA GLN A 45 0.44 -5.70 -3.52
C GLN A 45 0.82 -6.62 -4.69
N LEU A 46 0.79 -7.94 -4.47
CA LEU A 46 1.20 -8.96 -5.43
C LEU A 46 0.19 -9.12 -6.58
N ILE A 47 -1.11 -9.01 -6.33
CA ILE A 47 -2.14 -9.06 -7.39
C ILE A 47 -2.29 -7.73 -8.13
N SER A 48 -1.87 -6.61 -7.52
CA SER A 48 -2.07 -5.26 -8.07
C SER A 48 -1.50 -5.02 -9.48
N PRO A 49 -0.38 -5.64 -9.92
CA PRO A 49 0.09 -5.49 -11.29
C PRO A 49 -0.86 -6.13 -12.31
N MET A 50 -1.59 -7.18 -11.92
CA MET A 50 -2.56 -7.89 -12.78
C MET A 50 -3.93 -7.20 -12.77
N THR A 51 -4.43 -6.85 -11.58
CA THR A 51 -5.73 -6.19 -11.43
C THR A 51 -5.69 -4.70 -11.77
N LYS A 52 -4.48 -4.14 -11.85
CA LYS A 52 -4.21 -2.70 -11.98
C LYS A 52 -4.92 -1.88 -10.91
N PHE A 53 -5.19 -2.48 -9.75
CA PHE A 53 -5.88 -1.87 -8.63
C PHE A 53 -5.09 -2.09 -7.35
N CYS A 54 -4.75 -0.98 -6.69
CA CYS A 54 -4.23 -0.97 -5.33
C CYS A 54 -5.01 0.09 -4.54
N PRO A 55 -5.59 -0.26 -3.37
CA PRO A 55 -6.33 0.69 -2.54
C PRO A 55 -5.52 1.93 -2.17
N VAL A 56 -4.21 1.78 -1.94
CA VAL A 56 -3.32 2.89 -1.61
C VAL A 56 -3.20 3.85 -2.80
N TYR A 57 -2.96 3.34 -4.01
CA TYR A 57 -2.91 4.17 -5.21
C TYR A 57 -4.26 4.79 -5.56
N PHE A 58 -5.38 4.12 -5.29
CA PHE A 58 -6.72 4.69 -5.43
C PHE A 58 -6.88 5.96 -4.58
N ILE A 59 -6.45 5.90 -3.31
CA ILE A 59 -6.49 7.07 -2.42
C ILE A 59 -5.47 8.14 -2.84
N LEU A 60 -4.23 7.75 -3.16
CA LEU A 60 -3.19 8.70 -3.59
C LEU A 60 -3.54 9.41 -4.90
N ASN A 61 -4.24 8.76 -5.83
CA ASN A 61 -4.73 9.41 -7.05
C ASN A 61 -5.74 10.53 -6.73
N LYS A 62 -6.54 10.38 -5.67
CA LYS A 62 -7.47 11.42 -5.20
C LYS A 62 -6.77 12.54 -4.45
N LEU A 63 -5.78 12.22 -3.62
CA LEU A 63 -5.03 13.21 -2.82
C LEU A 63 -3.98 13.98 -3.64
N MET A 64 -3.45 13.37 -4.70
CA MET A 64 -2.43 13.95 -5.57
C MET A 64 -2.94 14.07 -7.02
N PRO A 65 -3.99 14.87 -7.30
CA PRO A 65 -4.59 14.95 -8.64
C PRO A 65 -3.64 15.53 -9.70
N ASN A 66 -2.60 16.26 -9.28
CA ASN A 66 -1.59 16.89 -10.15
C ASN A 66 -0.52 15.91 -10.69
N THR A 67 -0.78 14.61 -10.62
CA THR A 67 0.16 13.55 -10.98
C THR A 67 -0.58 12.49 -11.79
N ASP A 68 0.16 11.74 -12.62
CA ASP A 68 -0.48 10.74 -13.47
C ASP A 68 -1.14 9.65 -12.60
N PRO A 69 -2.35 9.20 -12.96
CA PRO A 69 -3.04 8.17 -12.21
C PRO A 69 -2.29 6.83 -12.37
N ILE A 70 -1.83 6.27 -11.26
CA ILE A 70 -1.15 4.96 -11.20
C ILE A 70 -2.17 3.93 -10.74
N GLN A 71 -2.18 2.73 -11.35
CA GLN A 71 -3.06 1.61 -10.99
C GLN A 71 -4.54 2.05 -10.80
N ASN A 72 -5.14 2.58 -11.87
CA ASN A 72 -6.49 3.11 -11.90
C ASN A 72 -7.54 2.16 -12.54
N GLY A 73 -7.21 0.88 -12.69
CA GLY A 73 -8.09 -0.12 -13.29
C GLY A 73 -8.24 -0.08 -14.81
N LYS A 74 -7.53 0.81 -15.53
CA LYS A 74 -7.47 0.82 -17.01
C LYS A 74 -6.31 -0.01 -17.54
#